data_AF-A0A918F6Y2-F1
#
_entry.id   AF-A0A918F6Y2-F1
#
_cell.length_a   1.000
_cell.length_b   1.000
_cell.length_c   1.000
_cell.angle_alpha   90.00
_cell.angle_beta   90.00
_cell.angle_gamma   90.00
#
_symmetry.space_group_name_H-M   'P 1'
#
loop_
_entity.id
_entity.type
_entity.pdbx_description
1 polymer ?
#
loop_
_entity_poly.entity_id
_entity_poly.type
_entity_poly.pdbx_seq_one_letter_code
_entity_poly.pdbx_strand_id
1 'polypeptide(L)'
;MPIFSEQELNLLTQSCYKNPRLAEWLERSLTEGPGDYDWMLTAEGFYPDDEIPLFENILAEIEHQGTIYPATFVAVPVLCQLPERFPQQDHSVLLETLARIEESRRAQNDDGQPVPELIRDKYFKALTHLSESLTTPTLLSGPLK
;
A
#
# COMPACT_ATOMS: atom_id res chain seq x y z
N MET A 1 -3.87 -3.62 -20.40
CA MET A 1 -5.17 -3.12 -19.89
C MET A 1 -4.86 -2.17 -18.75
N PRO A 2 -5.59 -1.05 -18.59
CA PRO A 2 -5.40 -0.20 -17.43
C PRO A 2 -5.67 -1.03 -16.16
N ILE A 3 -4.77 -0.93 -15.18
CA ILE A 3 -4.86 -1.70 -13.93
C ILE A 3 -5.99 -1.19 -13.01
N PHE A 4 -6.42 0.06 -13.21
CA PHE A 4 -7.51 0.71 -12.49
C PHE A 4 -8.71 0.96 -13.40
N SER A 5 -9.90 0.70 -12.87
CA SER A 5 -11.16 1.18 -13.41
C SER A 5 -11.31 2.70 -13.26
N GLU A 6 -12.25 3.30 -14.00
CA GLU A 6 -12.56 4.73 -13.88
C GLU A 6 -12.97 5.13 -12.44
N GLN A 7 -13.69 4.26 -11.74
CA GLN A 7 -14.05 4.49 -10.33
C GLN A 7 -12.81 4.51 -9.42
N GLU A 8 -11.86 3.60 -9.64
CA GLU A 8 -10.61 3.56 -8.89
C GLU A 8 -9.76 4.79 -9.19
N LEU A 9 -9.65 5.21 -10.46
CA LEU A 9 -8.94 6.43 -10.84
C LEU A 9 -9.55 7.67 -10.16
N ASN A 10 -10.88 7.79 -10.13
CA ASN A 10 -11.56 8.89 -9.45
C ASN A 10 -11.31 8.91 -7.93
N LEU A 11 -11.21 7.74 -7.29
CA LEU A 11 -10.86 7.65 -5.86
C LEU A 11 -9.39 7.99 -5.62
N LEU A 12 -8.48 7.60 -6.52
CA LEU A 12 -7.06 7.96 -6.42
C LEU A 12 -6.82 9.47 -6.52
N THR A 13 -7.68 10.23 -7.23
CA THR A 13 -7.62 11.71 -7.21
C THR A 13 -8.05 12.34 -5.89
N GLN A 14 -8.70 11.57 -5.01
CA GLN A 14 -9.10 11.96 -3.67
C GLN A 14 -8.05 11.47 -2.66
N SER A 15 -6.81 11.88 -2.87
CA SER A 15 -5.69 11.65 -1.97
C SER A 15 -5.39 12.90 -1.13
N CYS A 16 -4.51 12.77 -0.13
CA CYS A 16 -4.11 13.84 0.77
C CYS A 16 -3.63 15.09 0.04
N TYR A 17 -2.65 14.93 -0.86
CA TYR A 17 -2.06 16.05 -1.59
C TYR A 17 -2.49 16.11 -3.06
N LYS A 18 -3.40 15.21 -3.49
CA LYS A 18 -3.98 15.15 -4.84
C LYS A 18 -2.93 15.03 -5.92
N ASN A 19 -1.83 14.33 -5.65
CA ASN A 19 -0.77 14.17 -6.62
C ASN A 19 -1.26 13.35 -7.82
N PRO A 20 -1.18 13.87 -9.06
CA PRO A 20 -1.69 13.18 -10.24
C PRO A 20 -0.93 11.88 -10.54
N ARG A 21 0.23 11.67 -9.94
CA ARG A 21 1.09 10.51 -10.18
C ARG A 21 0.77 9.31 -9.30
N LEU A 22 -0.17 9.40 -8.36
CA LEU A 22 -0.47 8.29 -7.45
C LEU A 22 -0.82 6.98 -8.20
N ALA A 23 -1.62 7.07 -9.26
CA ALA A 23 -1.95 5.91 -10.09
C ALA A 23 -0.71 5.33 -10.80
N GLU A 24 0.16 6.19 -11.33
CA GLU A 24 1.43 5.80 -11.96
C GLU A 24 2.34 5.09 -10.93
N TRP A 25 2.48 5.65 -9.74
CA TRP A 25 3.31 5.06 -8.68
C TRP A 25 2.82 3.70 -8.21
N LEU A 26 1.50 3.53 -8.07
CA LEU A 26 0.89 2.24 -7.75
C LEU A 26 1.08 1.20 -8.86
N GLU A 27 1.06 1.62 -10.13
CA GLU A 27 1.38 0.72 -11.24
C GLU A 27 2.85 0.29 -11.20
N ARG A 28 3.74 1.26 -11.01
CA ARG A 28 5.18 1.03 -10.95
C ARG A 28 5.57 0.13 -9.78
N SER A 29 4.92 0.25 -8.62
CA SER A 29 5.21 -0.63 -7.48
C SER A 29 4.91 -2.10 -7.77
N LEU A 30 3.94 -2.39 -8.63
CA LEU A 30 3.62 -3.75 -9.06
C LEU A 30 4.59 -4.32 -10.10
N THR A 31 5.27 -3.47 -10.88
CA THR A 31 6.15 -3.89 -11.99
C THR A 31 7.63 -3.79 -11.66
N GLU A 32 8.03 -2.73 -10.96
CA GLU A 32 9.41 -2.42 -10.59
C GLU A 32 9.72 -2.87 -9.15
N GLY A 33 8.68 -2.94 -8.31
CA GLY A 33 8.80 -3.16 -6.88
C GLY A 33 8.56 -1.88 -6.07
N PRO A 34 8.39 -2.01 -4.76
CA PRO A 34 8.12 -0.89 -3.83
C PRO A 34 9.27 0.13 -3.72
N GLY A 35 10.45 -0.20 -4.23
CA GLY A 35 11.71 0.44 -3.85
C GLY A 35 12.21 -0.10 -2.52
N ASP A 36 12.94 0.73 -1.79
CA ASP A 36 13.27 0.46 -0.38
C ASP A 36 12.09 0.88 0.50
N TYR A 37 11.78 0.04 1.50
CA TYR A 37 10.87 0.43 2.58
C TYR A 37 11.59 1.20 3.70
N ASP A 38 12.91 1.37 3.57
CA ASP A 38 13.78 1.87 4.63
C ASP A 38 13.71 3.40 4.71
N TRP A 39 12.64 3.88 5.34
CA TRP A 39 12.76 5.07 6.17
C TRP A 39 13.59 4.67 7.38
N MET A 40 14.88 4.94 7.35
CA MET A 40 15.56 5.21 8.61
C MET A 40 15.41 6.69 8.93
N LEU A 41 14.81 6.97 10.10
CA LEU A 41 14.94 8.19 10.91
C LEU A 41 16.42 8.61 11.18
N THR A 42 17.41 8.03 10.50
CA THR A 42 18.85 8.24 10.71
C THR A 42 19.62 8.62 9.43
N ALA A 43 18.98 8.71 8.26
CA ALA A 43 19.66 9.28 7.10
C ALA A 43 19.71 10.82 7.24
N GLU A 44 20.81 11.33 7.81
CA GLU A 44 21.20 12.73 7.61
C GLU A 44 21.49 12.94 6.12
N GLY A 45 20.46 13.27 5.34
CA GLY A 45 20.59 13.48 3.91
C GLY A 45 19.32 14.09 3.33
N PHE A 46 19.44 15.29 2.76
CA PHE A 46 18.46 15.81 1.83
C PHE A 46 18.47 14.92 0.59
N TYR A 47 17.40 14.18 0.34
CA TYR A 47 17.18 13.55 -0.95
C TYR A 47 16.61 14.62 -1.91
N PRO A 48 17.14 14.74 -3.15
CA PRO A 48 16.48 15.51 -4.20
C PRO A 48 15.03 15.01 -4.39
N ASP A 49 14.13 15.88 -4.86
CA ASP A 49 12.70 15.58 -5.06
C ASP A 49 12.42 14.30 -5.89
N ASP A 50 13.42 13.79 -6.60
CA ASP A 50 13.36 12.63 -7.51
C ASP A 50 13.84 11.30 -6.88
N GLU A 51 14.26 11.27 -5.61
CA GLU A 51 14.84 10.06 -4.95
C GLU A 51 13.98 9.49 -3.80
N ILE A 52 12.77 10.01 -3.58
CA ILE A 52 11.85 9.44 -2.58
C ILE A 52 11.35 8.06 -3.06
N PRO A 53 11.49 6.98 -2.26
CA PRO A 53 10.98 5.67 -2.62
C PRO A 53 9.50 5.69 -3.01
N LEU A 54 9.11 4.86 -3.98
CA LEU A 54 7.72 4.79 -4.48
C LEU A 54 6.73 4.51 -3.34
N PHE A 55 7.10 3.63 -2.41
CA PHE A 55 6.29 3.32 -1.24
C PHE A 55 5.98 4.55 -0.39
N GLU A 56 6.96 5.43 -0.14
CA GLU A 56 6.77 6.64 0.67
C GLU A 56 5.87 7.66 -0.03
N ASN A 57 6.10 7.87 -1.33
CA ASN A 57 5.26 8.72 -2.16
C ASN A 57 3.79 8.25 -2.15
N ILE A 58 3.56 6.94 -2.21
CA ILE A 58 2.21 6.37 -2.09
C ILE A 58 1.65 6.60 -0.69
N LEU A 59 2.43 6.34 0.36
CA LEU A 59 1.98 6.45 1.74
C LEU A 59 1.54 7.87 2.11
N ALA A 60 2.34 8.87 1.74
CA ALA A 60 2.04 10.28 1.99
C ALA A 60 0.73 10.75 1.35
N GLU A 61 0.30 10.11 0.26
CA GLU A 61 -0.95 10.41 -0.43
C GLU A 61 -2.17 9.74 0.23
N ILE A 62 -2.00 8.59 0.87
CA ILE A 62 -3.13 7.78 1.37
C ILE A 62 -3.32 7.88 2.88
N GLU A 63 -2.33 8.37 3.62
CA GLU A 63 -2.41 8.56 5.07
C GLU A 63 -1.71 9.86 5.46
N HIS A 64 -2.40 10.69 6.24
CA HIS A 64 -1.78 11.85 6.87
C HIS A 64 -2.29 12.03 8.29
N GLN A 65 -1.36 12.09 9.26
CA GLN A 65 -1.67 12.29 10.69
C GLN A 65 -2.74 11.31 11.24
N GLY A 66 -2.74 10.06 10.76
CA GLY A 66 -3.70 9.03 11.16
C GLY A 66 -5.08 9.16 10.49
N THR A 67 -5.26 10.10 9.56
CA THR A 67 -6.43 10.18 8.68
C THR A 67 -6.16 9.42 7.38
N ILE A 68 -7.08 8.51 7.01
CA ILE A 68 -7.03 7.79 5.75
C ILE A 68 -7.94 8.46 4.71
N TYR A 69 -7.51 8.44 3.45
CA TYR A 69 -8.20 9.09 2.34
C TYR A 69 -8.94 8.06 1.47
N PRO A 70 -9.90 8.46 0.60
CA PRO A 70 -10.57 7.53 -0.31
C PRO A 70 -9.60 6.74 -1.21
N ALA A 71 -8.47 7.36 -1.58
CA ALA A 71 -7.38 6.72 -2.30
C ALA A 71 -6.82 5.48 -1.58
N THR A 72 -6.85 5.43 -0.24
CA THR A 72 -6.39 4.29 0.57
C THR A 72 -7.10 2.99 0.21
N PHE A 73 -8.40 3.08 -0.09
CA PHE A 73 -9.21 1.90 -0.43
C PHE A 73 -8.83 1.28 -1.78
N VAL A 74 -8.13 2.03 -2.63
CA VAL A 74 -7.58 1.55 -3.90
C VAL A 74 -6.11 1.15 -3.74
N ALA A 75 -5.33 1.93 -2.99
CA ALA A 75 -3.90 1.70 -2.82
C ALA A 75 -3.59 0.46 -1.99
N VAL A 76 -4.29 0.22 -0.89
CA VAL A 76 -4.01 -0.94 -0.01
C VAL A 76 -4.12 -2.29 -0.74
N PRO A 77 -5.14 -2.58 -1.56
CA PRO A 77 -5.17 -3.77 -2.40
C PRO A 77 -3.94 -3.97 -3.30
N VAL A 78 -3.33 -2.88 -3.78
CA VAL A 78 -2.11 -2.93 -4.58
C VAL A 78 -0.93 -3.30 -3.68
N LEU A 79 -0.79 -2.63 -2.54
CA LEU A 79 0.28 -2.87 -1.57
C LEU A 79 0.25 -4.31 -1.03
N CYS A 80 -0.93 -4.88 -0.79
CA CYS A 80 -1.07 -6.28 -0.33
C CYS A 80 -0.52 -7.32 -1.32
N GLN A 81 -0.33 -6.98 -2.59
CA GLN A 81 0.23 -7.90 -3.60
C GLN A 81 1.77 -7.93 -3.59
N LEU A 82 2.42 -6.93 -2.98
CA LEU A 82 3.87 -6.79 -3.03
C LEU A 82 4.63 -7.96 -2.38
N PRO A 83 4.21 -8.51 -1.22
CA PRO A 83 4.90 -9.65 -0.61
C PRO A 83 4.96 -10.89 -1.51
N GLU A 84 3.90 -11.16 -2.28
CA GLU A 84 3.86 -12.31 -3.19
C GLU A 84 4.62 -12.06 -4.49
N ARG A 85 4.63 -10.81 -4.98
CA ARG A 85 5.35 -10.43 -6.19
C ARG A 85 6.85 -10.30 -5.99
N PHE A 86 7.27 -9.85 -4.81
CA PHE A 86 8.66 -9.59 -4.47
C PHE A 86 9.05 -10.30 -3.15
N PRO A 87 8.92 -11.64 -3.07
CA PRO A 87 9.10 -12.40 -1.81
C PRO A 87 10.51 -12.34 -1.23
N GLN A 88 11.49 -11.90 -2.02
CA GLN A 88 12.88 -11.71 -1.61
C GLN A 88 13.14 -10.43 -0.81
N GLN A 89 12.21 -9.47 -0.82
CA GLN A 89 12.34 -8.22 -0.06
C GLN A 89 11.83 -8.40 1.37
N ASP A 90 12.38 -7.62 2.30
CA ASP A 90 11.83 -7.51 3.66
C ASP A 90 10.60 -6.61 3.64
N HIS A 91 9.42 -7.16 3.93
CA HIS A 91 8.14 -6.44 3.92
C HIS A 91 7.68 -6.00 5.32
N SER A 92 8.52 -6.11 6.35
CA SER A 92 8.14 -5.78 7.74
C SER A 92 7.51 -4.39 7.89
N VAL A 93 8.12 -3.36 7.30
CA VAL A 93 7.61 -1.97 7.31
C VAL A 93 6.28 -1.83 6.58
N LEU A 94 6.12 -2.50 5.43
CA LEU A 94 4.84 -2.55 4.71
C LEU A 94 3.75 -3.14 5.62
N LEU A 95 4.03 -4.28 6.26
CA LEU A 95 3.06 -4.97 7.12
C LEU A 95 2.67 -4.11 8.34
N GLU A 96 3.63 -3.44 8.97
CA GLU A 96 3.36 -2.50 10.06
C GLU A 96 2.50 -1.32 9.59
N THR A 97 2.81 -0.76 8.43
CA THR A 97 2.06 0.35 7.83
C THR A 97 0.61 -0.06 7.53
N LEU A 98 0.39 -1.23 6.94
CA LEU A 98 -0.95 -1.75 6.68
C LEU A 98 -1.74 -1.97 7.98
N ALA A 99 -1.08 -2.42 9.05
CA ALA A 99 -1.72 -2.56 10.36
C ALA A 99 -2.15 -1.21 10.94
N ARG A 100 -1.30 -0.16 10.84
CA ARG A 100 -1.62 1.20 11.29
C ARG A 100 -2.77 1.83 10.50
N ILE A 101 -2.77 1.65 9.18
CA ILE A 101 -3.88 2.11 8.32
C ILE A 101 -5.19 1.44 8.75
N GLU A 102 -5.16 0.14 9.03
CA GLU A 102 -6.35 -0.58 9.45
C GLU A 102 -6.83 -0.19 10.85
N GLU A 103 -5.93 0.11 11.78
CA GLU A 103 -6.28 0.68 13.08
C GLU A 103 -6.98 2.04 12.91
N SER A 104 -6.43 2.91 12.07
CA SER A 104 -7.00 4.23 11.76
C SER A 104 -8.39 4.10 11.12
N ARG A 105 -8.56 3.16 10.18
CA ARG A 105 -9.88 2.86 9.56
C ARG A 105 -10.90 2.37 10.59
N ARG A 106 -10.50 1.49 11.52
CA ARG A 106 -11.39 0.97 12.58
C ARG A 106 -11.80 2.04 13.57
N ALA A 107 -10.91 2.99 13.84
CA ALA A 107 -11.21 4.19 14.61
C ALA A 107 -12.11 5.19 13.85
N GLN A 108 -12.46 4.90 12.60
CA GLN A 108 -13.24 5.78 11.70
C GLN A 108 -12.55 7.13 11.47
N ASN A 109 -11.21 7.12 11.45
CA ASN A 109 -10.41 8.28 11.10
C ASN A 109 -10.27 8.41 9.59
N ASP A 110 -11.38 8.50 8.87
CA ASP A 110 -11.41 8.70 7.42
C ASP A 110 -11.87 10.11 7.05
N ASP A 111 -11.52 10.57 5.84
CA ASP A 111 -11.95 11.86 5.27
C ASP A 111 -13.47 11.89 4.92
N GLY A 112 -14.26 10.90 5.36
CA GLY A 112 -15.71 10.89 5.31
C GLY A 112 -16.35 10.75 3.93
N GLN A 113 -15.57 10.62 2.85
CA GLN A 113 -16.13 10.45 1.51
C GLN A 113 -16.62 9.00 1.29
N PRO A 114 -17.82 8.83 0.71
CA PRO A 114 -18.38 7.49 0.49
C PRO A 114 -17.60 6.71 -0.56
N VAL A 115 -17.13 5.53 -0.19
CA VAL A 115 -16.44 4.59 -1.09
C VAL A 115 -17.43 3.51 -1.57
N PRO A 116 -17.49 3.21 -2.89
CA PRO A 116 -18.35 2.15 -3.42
C PRO A 116 -18.11 0.80 -2.72
N GLU A 117 -19.18 0.04 -2.50
CA GLU A 117 -19.13 -1.27 -1.82
C GLU A 117 -18.16 -2.24 -2.50
N LEU A 118 -18.16 -2.31 -3.83
CA LEU A 118 -17.24 -3.16 -4.59
C LEU A 118 -15.76 -2.87 -4.29
N ILE A 119 -15.40 -1.59 -4.08
CA ILE A 119 -14.02 -1.19 -3.77
C ILE A 119 -13.69 -1.52 -2.31
N ARG A 120 -14.64 -1.31 -1.38
CA ARG A 120 -14.49 -1.74 0.02
C ARG A 120 -14.32 -3.26 0.13
N ASP A 121 -15.07 -4.04 -0.65
CA ASP A 121 -14.94 -5.50 -0.68
C ASP A 121 -13.56 -5.94 -1.18
N LYS A 122 -13.03 -5.27 -2.22
CA LYS A 122 -11.67 -5.52 -2.72
C LYS A 122 -10.63 -5.25 -1.64
N TYR A 123 -10.77 -4.14 -0.91
CA TYR A 123 -9.92 -3.79 0.23
C TYR A 123 -9.90 -4.89 1.30
N PHE A 124 -11.07 -5.32 1.76
CA PHE A 124 -11.14 -6.35 2.80
C PHE A 124 -10.61 -7.69 2.32
N LYS A 125 -10.95 -8.12 1.10
CA LYS A 125 -10.44 -9.36 0.52
C LYS A 125 -8.92 -9.37 0.41
N ALA A 126 -8.31 -8.24 0.02
CA ALA A 126 -6.86 -8.14 -0.10
C ALA A 126 -6.16 -8.28 1.26
N LEU A 127 -6.68 -7.64 2.32
CA LEU A 127 -6.15 -7.77 3.67
C LEU A 127 -6.33 -9.18 4.25
N THR A 128 -7.50 -9.79 4.04
CA THR A 128 -7.75 -11.18 4.46
C THR A 128 -6.78 -12.13 3.77
N HIS A 129 -6.63 -12.01 2.45
CA HIS A 129 -5.70 -12.83 1.68
C HIS A 129 -4.25 -12.69 2.16
N LEU A 130 -3.79 -11.45 2.39
CA LEU A 130 -2.46 -11.20 2.95
C LEU A 130 -2.29 -11.85 4.32
N SER A 131 -3.29 -11.75 5.20
CA SER A 131 -3.23 -12.40 6.52
C SER A 131 -3.17 -13.93 6.42
N GLU A 132 -3.87 -14.53 5.47
CA GLU A 132 -3.85 -15.98 5.21
C GLU A 132 -2.51 -16.42 4.64
N SER A 133 -1.92 -15.65 3.71
CA SER A 133 -0.63 -15.99 3.10
C SER A 133 0.53 -15.89 4.09
N LEU A 134 0.46 -14.96 5.06
CA LEU A 134 1.45 -14.85 6.14
C LEU A 134 1.36 -15.97 7.19
N THR A 135 0.17 -16.55 7.38
CA THR A 135 -0.07 -17.60 8.38
C THR A 135 0.04 -19.00 7.82
N THR A 136 0.06 -19.15 6.50
CA THR A 136 0.30 -20.42 5.83
C THR A 136 1.80 -20.70 5.84
N PRO A 137 2.31 -21.65 6.64
CA PRO A 137 3.71 -22.02 6.57
C PRO A 137 3.94 -22.60 5.18
N THR A 138 4.63 -21.85 4.31
CA THR A 138 5.29 -22.42 3.14
C THR A 138 6.05 -23.63 3.65
N LEU A 139 5.71 -24.81 3.14
CA LEU A 139 6.32 -26.09 3.48
C LEU A 139 7.86 -25.97 3.41
N LEU A 140 8.48 -25.61 4.53
CA LEU A 140 9.90 -25.80 4.83
C LEU A 140 10.13 -27.29 5.10
N SER A 141 9.74 -28.11 4.13
CA SER A 141 10.11 -29.52 3.99
C SER A 141 10.88 -29.67 2.69
N GLY A 142 12.03 -28.99 2.63
CA GLY A 142 13.17 -29.43 1.82
C GLY A 142 14.12 -30.18 2.73
N PRO A 143 14.56 -31.40 2.39
CA PRO A 143 15.36 -32.22 3.29
C PRO A 143 16.74 -31.59 3.50
N LEU A 144 17.20 -31.56 4.75
CA LEU A 144 18.62 -31.47 5.05
C LEU A 144 19.33 -32.61 4.31
N LYS A 145 20.18 -32.26 3.34
CA LYS A 145 21.22 -33.12 2.81
C LYS A 145 22.57 -32.44 3.00
#